data_AF-A0A6V7L9H8-F1
#
_entry.id   AF-A0A6V7L9H8-F1
#
_cell.length_a   1.000
_cell.length_b   1.000
_cell.length_c   1.000
_cell.angle_alpha   90.00
_cell.angle_beta   90.00
_cell.angle_gamma   90.00
#
_symmetry.space_group_name_H-M   'P 1'
#
loop_
_entity.id
_entity.type
_entity.pdbx_description
1 polymer ?
#
loop_
_entity_poly.entity_id
_entity_poly.type
_entity_poly.pdbx_seq_one_letter_code
_entity_poly.pdbx_strand_id
1 'polypeptide(L)'
;EIDPVQEEFAGRVREVGNHAIWSLSSCKPGFGVDQLRDNITETYWQSDGQLPHLVNIQFRKKTTIRDICIYTDYKLDESYTPS
;
A
#
# COMPACT_ATOMS: atom_id res chain seq x y z
N GLU A 1 -12.80 13.39 2.03
CA GLU A 1 -11.76 12.36 1.87
C GLU A 1 -12.40 11.18 1.15
N ILE A 2 -11.73 10.59 0.17
CA ILE A 2 -12.29 9.45 -0.58
C ILE A 2 -11.98 8.20 0.23
N ASP A 3 -13.02 7.57 0.77
CA ASP A 3 -12.89 6.27 1.43
C ASP A 3 -13.00 5.17 0.37
N PRO A 4 -11.89 4.45 0.05
CA PRO A 4 -11.91 3.41 -0.98
C PRO A 4 -12.86 2.26 -0.65
N VAL A 5 -13.12 2.03 0.65
CA VAL A 5 -14.03 0.97 1.11
C VAL A 5 -15.47 1.30 0.73
N GLN A 6 -15.87 2.59 0.77
CA GLN A 6 -17.19 3.01 0.33
C GLN A 6 -17.40 2.84 -1.18
N GLU A 7 -16.37 3.11 -1.99
CA GLU A 7 -16.42 2.91 -3.44
C GLU A 7 -16.58 1.41 -3.81
N GLU A 8 -15.89 0.54 -3.08
CA GLU A 8 -16.02 -0.92 -3.24
C GLU A 8 -17.40 -1.41 -2.78
N PHE A 9 -17.91 -0.96 -1.64
CA PHE A 9 -19.26 -1.31 -1.17
C PHE A 9 -20.37 -0.80 -2.11
N ALA A 10 -20.17 0.34 -2.74
CA ALA A 10 -21.08 0.86 -3.76
C ALA A 10 -21.01 0.09 -5.09
N GLY A 11 -20.10 -0.88 -5.24
CA GLY A 11 -19.92 -1.70 -6.44
C GLY A 11 -19.36 -0.93 -7.63
N ARG A 12 -18.77 0.25 -7.41
CA ARG A 12 -18.20 1.10 -8.47
C ARG A 12 -16.80 0.64 -8.88
N VAL A 13 -16.09 0.01 -7.95
CA VAL A 13 -14.74 -0.55 -8.14
C VAL A 13 -14.63 -1.89 -7.44
N ARG A 14 -13.47 -2.53 -7.61
CA ARG A 14 -13.08 -3.76 -6.92
C ARG A 14 -11.59 -3.72 -6.63
N GLU A 15 -11.17 -4.17 -5.45
CA GLU A 15 -9.74 -4.35 -5.13
C GLU A 15 -9.12 -5.43 -6.03
N VAL A 16 -7.97 -5.12 -6.63
CA VAL A 16 -7.25 -6.02 -7.55
C VAL A 16 -5.82 -6.33 -7.12
N GLY A 17 -5.32 -5.75 -6.03
CA GLY A 17 -3.96 -5.92 -5.55
C GLY A 17 -3.63 -7.36 -5.17
N ASN A 18 -4.63 -8.17 -4.76
CA ASN A 18 -4.44 -9.60 -4.52
C ASN A 18 -4.09 -10.42 -5.78
N HIS A 19 -4.23 -9.84 -6.98
CA HIS A 19 -3.81 -10.46 -8.24
C HIS A 19 -2.40 -10.06 -8.69
N ALA A 20 -1.72 -9.20 -7.93
CA ALA A 20 -0.37 -8.74 -8.22
C ALA A 20 0.66 -9.41 -7.31
N ILE A 21 1.91 -9.42 -7.78
CA ILE A 21 3.08 -9.70 -6.96
C ILE A 21 3.57 -8.35 -6.40
N TRP A 22 3.79 -8.31 -5.09
CA TRP A 22 4.24 -7.13 -4.38
C TRP A 22 5.68 -7.32 -3.93
N SER A 23 6.53 -6.31 -4.12
CA SER A 23 7.87 -6.28 -3.55
C SER A 23 8.24 -4.88 -3.08
N LEU A 24 9.06 -4.81 -2.05
CA LEU A 24 9.52 -3.56 -1.44
C LEU A 24 11.03 -3.44 -1.67
N SER A 25 11.51 -2.22 -1.88
CA SER A 25 12.96 -1.97 -2.02
C SER A 25 13.77 -2.45 -0.81
N SER A 26 13.20 -2.29 0.38
CA SER A 26 13.75 -2.77 1.66
C SER A 26 12.63 -2.84 2.69
N CYS A 27 12.82 -3.62 3.76
CA CYS A 27 11.93 -3.59 4.92
C CYS A 27 12.67 -4.06 6.17
N LYS A 28 12.26 -3.56 7.34
CA LYS A 28 12.64 -4.17 8.62
C LYS A 28 11.94 -5.53 8.79
N PRO A 29 12.56 -6.50 9.50
CA PRO A 29 11.90 -7.76 9.83
C PRO A 29 10.56 -7.52 10.55
N GLY A 30 9.47 -8.08 10.01
CA GLY A 30 8.12 -7.92 10.57
C GLY A 30 7.36 -6.65 10.17
N PHE A 31 7.93 -5.82 9.29
CA PHE A 31 7.31 -4.58 8.80
C PHE A 31 7.38 -4.52 7.27
N GLY A 32 6.87 -5.56 6.60
CA GLY A 32 7.02 -5.79 5.16
C GLY A 32 5.71 -5.67 4.37
N VAL A 33 5.64 -6.41 3.26
CA VAL A 33 4.47 -6.44 2.36
C VAL A 33 3.21 -6.89 3.10
N ASP A 34 3.36 -7.83 4.02
CA ASP A 34 2.23 -8.38 4.78
C ASP A 34 1.54 -7.28 5.59
N GLN A 35 2.31 -6.48 6.33
CA GLN A 35 1.80 -5.34 7.10
C GLN A 35 1.28 -4.22 6.21
N LEU A 36 1.83 -4.05 4.99
CA LEU A 36 1.31 -3.06 4.04
C LEU A 36 -0.08 -3.42 3.49
N ARG A 37 -0.49 -4.69 3.57
CA ARG A 37 -1.68 -5.23 2.88
C ARG A 37 -2.65 -6.00 3.77
N ASP A 38 -2.45 -6.00 5.09
CA ASP A 38 -3.31 -6.71 6.04
C ASP A 38 -4.63 -5.97 6.35
N ASN A 39 -4.80 -4.73 5.84
CA ASN A 39 -5.93 -3.83 6.10
C ASN A 39 -6.05 -3.39 7.56
N ILE A 40 -4.95 -3.35 8.32
CA ILE A 40 -4.91 -2.86 9.69
C ILE A 40 -4.11 -1.55 9.71
N THR A 41 -4.72 -0.44 10.10
CA THR A 41 -4.06 0.89 10.09
C THR A 41 -3.01 1.07 11.19
N GLU A 42 -2.92 0.11 12.13
CA GLU A 42 -1.93 0.09 13.22
C GLU A 42 -0.65 -0.66 12.84
N THR A 43 -0.68 -1.47 11.79
CA THR A 43 0.50 -2.14 11.21
C THR A 43 0.95 -1.39 9.97
N TYR A 44 2.24 -1.48 9.65
CA TYR A 44 2.83 -0.66 8.59
C TYR A 44 4.08 -1.31 7.98
N TRP A 45 4.39 -0.90 6.75
CA TRP A 45 5.71 -1.13 6.17
C TRP A 45 6.70 -0.10 6.71
N GLN A 46 7.87 -0.57 7.15
CA GLN A 46 9.00 0.29 7.48
C GLN A 46 10.19 -0.06 6.58
N SER A 47 10.59 0.87 5.71
CA SER A 47 11.79 0.74 4.90
C SER A 47 13.06 0.75 5.76
N ASP A 48 14.11 0.09 5.28
CA ASP A 48 15.41 0.01 5.95
C ASP A 48 16.54 -0.01 4.91
N GLY A 49 16.63 1.05 4.11
CA GLY A 49 17.59 1.13 3.00
C GLY A 49 17.79 2.56 2.50
N GLN A 50 18.55 2.71 1.42
CA GLN A 50 18.76 4.02 0.79
C GLN A 50 17.52 4.44 -0.01
N LEU A 51 17.32 5.76 -0.12
CA LEU A 51 16.29 6.34 -0.97
C LEU A 51 16.61 6.14 -2.47
N PRO A 52 15.60 6.02 -3.34
CA PRO A 52 14.17 6.05 -3.04
C PRO A 52 13.65 4.70 -2.49
N HIS A 53 12.62 4.77 -1.63
CA HIS A 53 11.87 3.58 -1.22
C HIS A 53 10.80 3.27 -2.27
N LEU A 54 10.70 2.01 -2.67
CA LEU A 54 9.81 1.59 -3.77
C LEU A 54 8.84 0.50 -3.30
N VAL A 55 7.58 0.66 -3.69
CA VAL A 55 6.56 -0.40 -3.70
C VAL A 55 6.34 -0.81 -5.15
N ASN A 56 6.76 -2.02 -5.51
CA ASN A 56 6.58 -2.56 -6.84
C ASN A 56 5.34 -3.46 -6.88
N ILE A 57 4.43 -3.21 -7.81
CA ILE A 57 3.18 -3.95 -7.98
C ILE A 57 3.16 -4.52 -9.40
N GLN A 58 3.38 -5.83 -9.54
CA GLN A 58 3.48 -6.49 -10.84
C GLN A 58 2.28 -7.41 -11.11
N PHE A 59 1.49 -7.10 -12.13
CA PHE A 59 0.42 -7.96 -12.60
C PHE A 59 0.90 -8.91 -13.70
N ARG A 60 0.44 -10.17 -13.68
CA ARG A 60 0.79 -11.18 -14.71
C ARG A 60 0.22 -10.88 -16.10
N LYS A 61 -0.84 -10.08 -16.17
CA LYS A 61 -1.49 -9.62 -17.40
C LYS A 61 -1.75 -8.13 -17.30
N LYS A 62 -1.89 -7.47 -18.46
CA LYS A 62 -2.29 -6.06 -18.51
C LYS A 62 -3.61 -5.89 -17.77
N THR A 63 -3.54 -5.20 -16.64
CA THR A 63 -4.67 -5.01 -15.71
C THR A 63 -4.99 -3.53 -15.69
N THR A 64 -6.25 -3.18 -15.97
CA THR A 64 -6.70 -1.78 -15.89
C THR A 64 -6.79 -1.37 -14.43
N ILE A 65 -6.12 -0.28 -14.08
CA ILE A 65 -6.15 0.32 -12.74
C ILE A 65 -6.86 1.67 -12.87
N ARG A 66 -7.89 1.89 -12.04
CA ARG A 66 -8.59 3.18 -11.97
C ARG A 66 -7.96 4.09 -10.93
N ASP A 67 -7.77 3.56 -9.72
CA ASP A 67 -7.27 4.31 -8.57
C ASP A 67 -6.16 3.51 -7.86
N ILE A 68 -5.27 4.23 -7.18
CA ILE A 68 -4.32 3.70 -6.20
C ILE A 68 -4.56 4.50 -4.92
N CYS A 69 -4.86 3.80 -3.82
CA CYS A 69 -5.10 4.41 -2.52
C CYS A 69 -3.94 4.05 -1.58
N ILE A 70 -3.41 5.04 -0.88
CA ILE A 70 -2.32 4.91 0.09
C ILE A 70 -2.79 5.59 1.37
N TYR A 71 -2.70 4.89 2.49
CA TYR A 71 -2.97 5.44 3.81
C TYR A 71 -1.67 6.02 4.40
N THR A 72 -1.71 7.27 4.87
CA THR A 72 -0.63 7.92 5.60
C THR A 72 -1.23 8.78 6.70
N ASP A 73 -0.56 8.87 7.87
CA ASP A 73 -1.00 9.75 8.95
C ASP A 73 0.19 10.48 9.55
N TYR A 74 0.33 11.78 9.25
CA TYR A 74 1.43 12.60 9.74
C TYR A 74 1.54 12.63 11.28
N LYS A 75 0.42 12.55 11.99
CA LYS A 75 0.44 12.61 13.46
C LYS A 75 1.00 11.34 14.07
N LEU A 76 0.82 10.20 13.40
CA LEU A 76 1.34 8.90 13.85
C LEU A 76 2.75 8.64 13.31
N ASP A 77 3.01 9.02 12.07
CA ASP A 77 4.23 8.65 11.34
C ASP A 77 5.36 9.70 11.46
N GLU A 78 5.05 10.95 11.81
CA GLU A 78 6.00 12.06 11.91
C GLU A 78 6.95 12.13 10.69
N SER A 79 8.26 11.94 10.90
CA SER A 79 9.28 11.96 9.85
C SER A 79 9.23 10.77 8.88
N TYR A 80 8.47 9.72 9.20
CA TYR A 80 8.25 8.57 8.31
C TYR A 80 7.13 8.82 7.29
N THR A 81 6.39 9.91 7.42
CA THR A 81 5.35 10.30 6.44
C THR A 81 6.00 10.71 5.11
N PRO A 82 5.64 10.09 3.97
CA PRO A 82 6.12 10.53 2.65
C PRO A 82 5.69 11.97 2.33
N SER A 83 6.57 12.73 1.65
CA SER A 83 6.35 14.13 1.23
C SER A 83 6.16 14.34 -0.27
#